data_AF-A0A6N8NL63-F1
#
_entry.id   AF-A0A6N8NL63-F1
#
_cell.length_a   1.000
_cell.length_b   1.000
_cell.length_c   1.000
_cell.angle_alpha   90.00
_cell.angle_beta   90.00
_cell.angle_gamma   90.00
#
_symmetry.space_group_name_H-M   'P 1'
#
loop_
_entity.id
_entity.type
_entity.pdbx_description
1 polymer ?
#
loop_
_entity_poly.entity_id
_entity_poly.type
_entity_poly.pdbx_seq_one_letter_code
_entity_poly.pdbx_strand_id
1 'polypeptide(L)'
;AHFARMTTVFTTLKPYLKEAVALNAKSGLPVMRPLFLHYEDDAQTYSLKYQYLLGRDILVAPVHEEGRSDWTLYLPEDNWVHAWTGETFHGGEITVEAPIGKPPVFYRADSEWAALFASLKNI
;
A
#
# COMPACT_ATOMS: atom_id res chain seq x y z
N ALA A 1 -15.73 11.13 -13.16
CA ALA A 1 -14.77 11.81 -12.25
C ALA A 1 -13.87 10.81 -11.52
N HIS A 2 -14.43 9.88 -10.72
CA HIS A 2 -13.65 8.93 -9.92
C HIS A 2 -12.70 8.03 -10.72
N PHE A 3 -13.17 7.39 -11.79
CA PHE A 3 -12.32 6.52 -12.61
C PHE A 3 -11.11 7.27 -13.19
N ALA A 4 -11.31 8.49 -13.70
CA ALA A 4 -10.23 9.34 -14.20
C ALA A 4 -9.17 9.62 -13.12
N ARG A 5 -9.59 10.00 -11.90
CA ARG A 5 -8.69 10.18 -10.75
C ARG A 5 -7.86 8.91 -10.50
N MET A 6 -8.50 7.75 -10.44
CA MET A 6 -7.80 6.49 -10.16
C MET A 6 -6.87 6.05 -11.30
N THR A 7 -7.20 6.36 -12.57
CA THR A 7 -6.26 6.16 -13.68
C THR A 7 -5.06 7.11 -13.63
N THR A 8 -5.23 8.33 -13.11
CA THR A 8 -4.10 9.25 -12.85
C THR A 8 -3.19 8.70 -11.75
N VAL A 9 -3.75 8.19 -10.66
CA VAL A 9 -2.99 7.49 -9.60
C VAL A 9 -2.21 6.31 -10.20
N PHE A 10 -2.88 5.44 -10.95
CA PHE A 10 -2.23 4.27 -11.57
C PHE A 10 -1.10 4.64 -12.53
N THR A 11 -1.31 5.63 -13.40
CA THR A 11 -0.28 6.06 -14.35
C THR A 11 0.90 6.77 -13.67
N THR A 12 0.65 7.46 -12.56
CA THR A 12 1.71 8.04 -11.71
C THR A 12 2.60 6.96 -11.11
N LEU A 13 2.03 5.82 -10.69
CA LEU A 13 2.76 4.67 -10.15
C LEU A 13 3.50 3.81 -11.20
N LYS A 14 3.37 4.13 -12.48
CA LYS A 14 3.99 3.37 -13.59
C LYS A 14 5.48 3.05 -13.41
N PRO A 15 6.39 3.98 -13.03
CA PRO A 15 7.80 3.65 -12.91
C PRO A 15 8.07 2.63 -11.78
N TYR A 16 7.41 2.79 -10.63
CA TYR A 16 7.48 1.82 -9.53
C TYR A 16 6.95 0.43 -9.93
N LEU A 17 5.80 0.38 -10.61
CA LEU A 17 5.24 -0.88 -11.11
C LEU A 17 6.16 -1.57 -12.13
N LYS A 18 6.83 -0.79 -12.99
CA LYS A 18 7.79 -1.35 -13.96
C LYS A 18 8.99 -2.01 -13.28
N GLU A 19 9.50 -1.41 -12.21
CA GLU A 19 10.58 -2.01 -11.42
C GLU A 19 10.13 -3.31 -10.77
N ALA A 20 8.96 -3.33 -10.14
CA ALA A 20 8.41 -4.55 -9.54
C ALA A 20 8.23 -5.67 -10.58
N VAL A 21 7.77 -5.33 -11.79
CA VAL A 21 7.64 -6.29 -12.91
C VAL A 21 9.01 -6.78 -13.39
N ALA A 22 10.03 -5.91 -13.45
CA ALA A 22 11.38 -6.29 -13.83
C ALA A 22 11.99 -7.28 -12.80
N LEU A 23 11.77 -7.05 -11.50
CA LEU A 23 12.17 -7.98 -10.44
C LEU A 23 11.46 -9.33 -10.55
N ASN A 24 10.16 -9.31 -10.86
CA ASN A 24 9.39 -10.53 -11.12
C ASN A 24 9.98 -11.32 -12.29
N ALA A 25 10.29 -10.67 -13.42
CA ALA A 25 10.89 -11.32 -14.58
C ALA A 25 12.30 -11.87 -14.29
N LYS A 26 13.08 -11.17 -13.45
CA LYS A 26 14.46 -11.55 -13.11
C LYS A 26 14.55 -12.70 -12.10
N SER A 27 13.64 -12.76 -11.14
CA SER A 27 13.79 -13.61 -9.94
C SER A 27 12.54 -14.36 -9.50
N GLY A 28 11.40 -14.13 -10.16
CA GLY A 28 10.11 -14.71 -9.76
C GLY A 28 9.45 -14.02 -8.56
N LEU A 29 10.04 -12.95 -8.01
CA LEU A 29 9.46 -12.19 -6.90
C LEU A 29 8.18 -11.47 -7.35
N PRO A 30 6.97 -11.86 -6.86
CA PRO A 30 5.71 -11.37 -7.41
C PRO A 30 5.51 -9.87 -7.17
N VAL A 31 4.65 -9.23 -7.97
CA VAL A 31 4.33 -7.80 -7.86
C VAL A 31 3.40 -7.53 -6.67
N MET A 32 2.38 -8.35 -6.47
CA MET A 32 1.56 -8.38 -5.26
C MET A 32 2.11 -9.46 -4.34
N ARG A 33 2.46 -9.10 -3.11
CA ARG A 33 3.20 -9.95 -2.19
C ARG A 33 2.43 -10.10 -0.88
N PRO A 34 2.43 -11.30 -0.28
CA PRO A 34 2.02 -11.42 1.10
C PRO A 34 3.00 -10.65 2.00
N LEU A 35 2.51 -10.14 3.14
CA LEU A 35 3.33 -9.33 4.05
C LEU A 35 4.51 -10.11 4.62
N PHE A 36 4.31 -11.38 4.98
CA PHE A 36 5.35 -12.24 5.57
C PHE A 36 6.61 -12.37 4.71
N LEU A 37 6.54 -12.09 3.40
CA LEU A 37 7.71 -12.13 2.52
C LEU A 37 8.79 -11.09 2.90
N HIS A 38 8.38 -9.98 3.54
CA HIS A 38 9.30 -8.92 3.98
C HIS A 38 9.32 -8.71 5.50
N TYR A 39 8.47 -9.45 6.22
CA TYR A 39 8.28 -9.34 7.66
C TYR A 39 8.16 -10.75 8.25
N GLU A 40 9.20 -11.57 8.05
CA GLU A 40 9.20 -13.01 8.38
C GLU A 40 9.08 -13.29 9.89
N ASP A 41 9.61 -12.40 10.74
CA ASP A 41 9.55 -12.54 12.19
C ASP A 41 8.19 -12.15 12.79
N ASP A 42 7.30 -11.60 11.97
CA ASP A 42 5.97 -11.14 12.37
C ASP A 42 4.92 -12.22 12.09
N ALA A 43 4.59 -12.98 13.13
CA ALA A 43 3.64 -14.08 13.06
C ALA A 43 2.23 -13.65 12.59
N GLN A 44 1.81 -12.41 12.83
CA GLN A 44 0.49 -11.94 12.43
C GLN A 44 0.34 -11.93 10.90
N THR A 45 1.43 -11.62 10.18
CA THR A 45 1.44 -11.47 8.72
C THR A 45 1.14 -12.75 7.95
N TYR A 46 1.37 -13.91 8.53
CA TYR A 46 1.12 -15.22 7.90
C TYR A 46 -0.36 -15.55 7.75
N SER A 47 -1.21 -14.96 8.60
CA SER A 47 -2.66 -15.23 8.62
C SER A 47 -3.48 -14.26 7.76
N LEU A 48 -2.86 -13.16 7.30
CA LEU A 48 -3.53 -12.09 6.57
C LEU A 48 -3.88 -12.52 5.14
N LYS A 49 -5.13 -12.26 4.74
CA LYS A 49 -5.66 -12.67 3.42
C LYS A 49 -6.13 -11.51 2.54
N TYR A 50 -6.50 -10.39 3.16
CA TYR A 50 -7.20 -9.27 2.49
C TYR A 50 -6.36 -7.99 2.41
N GLN A 51 -5.07 -8.09 2.71
CA GLN A 51 -4.10 -7.02 2.53
C GLN A 51 -2.82 -7.58 1.92
N TYR A 52 -2.11 -6.75 1.16
CA TYR A 52 -0.92 -7.16 0.43
C TYR A 52 0.08 -6.01 0.32
N LEU A 53 1.33 -6.36 0.04
CA LEU A 53 2.33 -5.40 -0.41
C LEU A 53 2.30 -5.33 -1.94
N LEU A 54 2.15 -4.13 -2.50
CA LEU A 54 2.39 -3.85 -3.90
C LEU A 54 3.87 -3.47 -4.05
N GLY A 55 4.70 -4.38 -4.57
CA GLY A 55 6.15 -4.26 -4.51
C GLY A 55 6.66 -4.38 -3.07
N ARG A 56 7.73 -3.66 -2.71
CA ARG A 56 8.29 -3.66 -1.34
C ARG A 56 7.67 -2.58 -0.47
N ASP A 57 7.31 -1.46 -1.07
CA ASP A 57 7.20 -0.19 -0.36
C ASP A 57 5.78 0.34 -0.23
N ILE A 58 4.77 -0.32 -0.81
CA ILE A 58 3.36 0.06 -0.68
C ILE A 58 2.59 -1.10 -0.02
N LEU A 59 1.85 -0.81 1.05
CA LEU A 59 0.85 -1.69 1.64
C LEU A 59 -0.55 -1.24 1.22
N VAL A 60 -1.38 -2.21 0.81
CA VAL A 60 -2.75 -1.98 0.38
C VAL A 60 -3.70 -2.90 1.14
N ALA A 61 -4.76 -2.33 1.72
CA ALA A 61 -5.85 -3.06 2.35
C ALA A 61 -7.20 -2.61 1.74
N PRO A 62 -7.66 -3.25 0.64
CA PRO A 62 -8.88 -2.85 -0.03
C PRO A 62 -10.11 -3.00 0.88
N VAL A 63 -10.95 -1.96 0.91
CA VAL A 63 -12.29 -2.03 1.51
C VAL A 63 -13.12 -3.00 0.69
N HIS A 64 -13.59 -4.08 1.33
CA HIS A 64 -14.34 -5.15 0.67
C HIS A 64 -15.74 -5.37 1.26
N GLU A 65 -16.21 -4.45 2.10
CA GLU A 65 -17.56 -4.46 2.68
C GLU A 65 -18.35 -3.22 2.25
N GLU A 66 -19.66 -3.38 2.09
CA GLU A 66 -20.56 -2.30 1.68
C GLU A 66 -20.73 -1.25 2.80
N GLY A 67 -20.93 0.02 2.42
CA GLY A 67 -21.36 1.07 3.35
C GLY A 67 -20.27 1.56 4.32
N ARG A 68 -19.02 1.15 4.13
CA ARG A 68 -17.89 1.53 4.99
C ARG A 68 -17.39 2.95 4.69
N SER A 69 -17.13 3.71 5.76
CA SER A 69 -16.43 5.01 5.73
C SER A 69 -15.01 4.93 6.31
N ASP A 70 -14.67 3.81 6.94
CA ASP A 70 -13.38 3.51 7.55
C ASP A 70 -12.95 2.08 7.23
N TRP A 71 -11.70 1.76 7.56
CA TRP A 71 -11.19 0.40 7.43
C TRP A 71 -10.15 0.09 8.49
N THR A 72 -10.26 -1.10 9.09
CA THR A 72 -9.27 -1.64 10.02
C THR A 72 -8.32 -2.57 9.27
N LEU A 73 -7.02 -2.40 9.51
CA LEU A 73 -5.98 -3.23 8.91
C LEU A 73 -4.80 -3.38 9.88
N TYR A 74 -3.89 -4.27 9.53
CA TYR A 74 -2.63 -4.43 10.24
C TYR A 74 -1.47 -3.77 9.49
N LEU A 75 -0.61 -3.04 10.20
CA LEU A 75 0.68 -2.61 9.69
C LEU A 75 1.78 -3.40 10.42
N PRO A 76 2.70 -4.07 9.72
CA PRO A 76 3.89 -4.62 10.36
C PRO A 76 4.79 -3.46 10.82
N GLU A 77 5.66 -3.70 11.80
CA GLU A 77 6.58 -2.70 12.35
C GLU A 77 7.48 -2.09 11.24
N ASP A 78 7.21 -0.83 10.90
CA ASP A 78 7.93 -0.03 9.89
C ASP A 78 7.45 1.43 9.98
N ASN A 79 8.12 2.35 9.32
CA ASN A 79 7.66 3.74 9.21
C ASN A 79 6.73 3.89 8.01
N TRP A 80 5.42 3.81 8.26
CA TRP A 80 4.38 3.91 7.24
C TRP A 80 3.85 5.32 7.12
N VAL A 81 3.55 5.75 5.89
CA VAL A 81 2.94 7.04 5.57
C VAL A 81 1.65 6.79 4.80
N HIS A 82 0.53 7.31 5.29
CA HIS A 82 -0.75 7.19 4.62
C HIS A 82 -0.78 8.04 3.34
N ALA A 83 -1.11 7.42 2.20
CA ALA A 83 -0.92 8.01 0.88
C ALA A 83 -1.72 9.30 0.64
N TRP A 84 -2.86 9.46 1.32
CA TRP A 84 -3.80 10.57 1.08
C TRP A 84 -3.69 11.70 2.09
N THR A 85 -3.24 11.42 3.32
CA THR A 85 -3.12 12.42 4.39
C THR A 85 -1.67 12.80 4.68
N GLY A 86 -0.71 11.91 4.39
CA GLY A 86 0.69 12.08 4.77
C GLY A 86 0.95 11.79 6.26
N GLU A 87 -0.05 11.31 7.00
CA GLU A 87 0.09 10.91 8.40
C GLU A 87 0.98 9.67 8.53
N THR A 88 1.76 9.63 9.62
CA THR A 88 2.75 8.56 9.88
C THR A 88 2.23 7.55 10.90
N PHE A 89 2.53 6.27 10.66
CA PHE A 89 2.17 5.14 11.50
C PHE A 89 3.39 4.22 11.68
N HIS A 90 3.48 3.51 12.80
CA HIS A 90 4.67 2.71 13.14
C HIS A 90 4.46 1.19 13.15
N GLY A 91 3.22 0.72 13.08
CA GLY A 91 2.89 -0.70 13.19
C GLY A 91 1.59 -0.93 13.96
N GLY A 92 1.18 -2.18 14.07
CA GLY A 92 -0.01 -2.60 14.81
C GLY A 92 -1.30 -2.55 14.02
N GLU A 93 -2.40 -2.91 14.69
CA GLU A 93 -3.75 -2.77 14.15
C GLU A 93 -4.18 -1.30 14.23
N ILE A 94 -4.64 -0.75 13.10
CA ILE A 94 -5.08 0.64 12.99
C ILE A 94 -6.40 0.71 12.23
N THR A 95 -7.17 1.77 12.51
CA THR A 95 -8.38 2.12 11.75
C THR A 95 -8.18 3.49 11.11
N VAL A 96 -8.43 3.60 9.81
CA VAL A 96 -8.30 4.87 9.07
C VAL A 96 -9.58 5.18 8.29
N GLU A 97 -9.82 6.47 8.04
CA GLU A 97 -10.88 6.89 7.11
C GLU A 97 -10.61 6.33 5.70
N ALA A 98 -11.63 5.74 5.10
CA ALA A 98 -11.55 5.06 3.81
C ALA A 98 -12.72 5.43 2.87
N PRO A 99 -13.04 6.72 2.65
CA PRO A 99 -14.07 7.10 1.69
C PRO A 99 -13.67 6.70 0.27
N ILE A 100 -14.66 6.54 -0.61
CA ILE A 100 -14.42 6.22 -2.03
C ILE A 100 -13.42 7.21 -2.65
N GLY A 101 -12.33 6.66 -3.23
CA GLY A 101 -11.26 7.46 -3.84
C GLY A 101 -10.04 7.71 -2.95
N LYS A 102 -10.10 7.27 -1.68
CA LYS A 102 -8.98 7.24 -0.73
C LYS A 102 -8.90 5.85 -0.05
N PRO A 103 -8.60 4.78 -0.80
CA PRO A 103 -8.49 3.43 -0.21
C PRO A 103 -7.36 3.36 0.83
N PRO A 104 -7.41 2.48 1.84
CA PRO A 104 -6.32 2.31 2.81
C PRO A 104 -5.03 1.88 2.12
N VAL A 105 -4.14 2.84 1.92
CA VAL A 105 -2.87 2.69 1.20
C VAL A 105 -1.79 3.43 1.96
N PHE A 106 -0.71 2.73 2.23
CA PHE A 106 0.43 3.22 2.98
C PHE A 106 1.70 2.97 2.19
N TYR A 107 2.68 3.86 2.32
CA TYR A 107 4.00 3.65 1.77
C TYR A 107 5.09 3.81 2.83
N ARG A 108 6.23 3.17 2.64
CA ARG A 108 7.36 3.28 3.57
C ARG A 108 8.02 4.66 3.46
N ALA A 109 8.19 5.34 4.59
CA ALA A 109 8.84 6.64 4.68
C ALA A 109 10.27 6.61 4.08
N ASP A 110 10.98 5.51 4.32
CA ASP A 110 12.37 5.31 3.89
C ASP A 110 12.49 4.74 2.45
N SER A 111 11.39 4.68 1.70
CA SER A 111 11.44 4.23 0.30
C SER A 111 12.18 5.24 -0.58
N GLU A 112 13.02 4.73 -1.49
CA GLU A 112 13.60 5.54 -2.57
C GLU A 112 12.54 6.17 -3.49
N TRP A 113 11.34 5.60 -3.50
CA TRP A 113 10.17 6.08 -4.24
C TRP A 113 9.28 7.02 -3.41
N ALA A 114 9.65 7.37 -2.17
CA ALA A 114 8.81 8.17 -1.27
C ALA A 114 8.36 9.51 -1.87
N ALA A 115 9.22 10.19 -2.65
CA ALA A 115 8.85 11.41 -3.35
C ALA A 115 7.74 11.20 -4.39
N LEU A 116 7.76 10.08 -5.11
CA LEU A 116 6.70 9.71 -6.05
C LEU A 116 5.39 9.45 -5.31
N PHE A 117 5.44 8.70 -4.21
CA PHE A 117 4.26 8.37 -3.42
C PHE A 117 3.65 9.59 -2.73
N ALA A 118 4.47 10.50 -2.22
CA ALA A 118 4.03 11.77 -1.65
C ALA A 118 3.31 12.67 -2.66
N SER A 119 3.56 12.50 -3.97
CA SER A 119 2.84 13.25 -5.01
C SER A 119 1.37 12.82 -5.16
N LEU A 120 1.02 11.60 -4.74
CA LEU A 120 -0.35 11.06 -4.88
C LEU A 120 -1.38 11.86 -4.09
N LYS A 121 -0.99 12.48 -2.97
CA LYS A 121 -1.87 13.33 -2.15
C LYS A 121 -2.37 14.57 -2.90
N ASN A 122 -1.67 14.97 -3.96
CA ASN A 122 -1.97 16.16 -4.77
C ASN A 122 -2.78 15.82 -6.04
N ILE A 123 -3.06 14.53 -6.28
CA ILE A 123 -3.97 14.06 -7.33
C ILE A 123 -5.39 14.07 -6.78
#